data_AF-A0A7C6MLI3-F1
#
_entry.id   AF-A0A7C6MLI3-F1
#
_cell.length_a   1.000
_cell.length_b   1.000
_cell.length_c   1.000
_cell.angle_alpha   90.00
_cell.angle_beta   90.00
_cell.angle_gamma   90.00
#
_symmetry.space_group_name_H-M   'P 1'
#
loop_
_entity.id
_entity.type
_entity.pdbx_description
1 polymer ?
#
loop_
_entity_poly.entity_id
_entity_poly.type
_entity_poly.pdbx_seq_one_letter_code
_entity_poly.pdbx_strand_id
1 'polypeptide(L)'
;MERLNEILYELGITKVKLAKILGVSRQMIYNYLELDDLNKWPKDKKVLILNLLDIKSPDELNDIKVDTDYIMKVESKINTLFVDNNKLNHIPTNDALFAGIGKKQKEIMTDIIAFMREKFDDNNDMVTYNSFLYLYHFLQTMQVSPELKYMLAYVSKAAGFTKAKEFVFDEDEQFVFESIMFSAMTLYIGGGTSKSKLAESHRRFVKQIEQKREEKMSRTLELNSAKIQALRELGYNEITEKNAAEVFEKMAEIQSRKVAV
;
A
#
# COMPACT_ATOMS: atom_id res chain seq x y z
N MET A 1 -9.15 10.06 -31.28
CA MET A 1 -8.63 10.49 -29.95
C MET A 1 -9.72 10.75 -28.91
N GLU A 2 -10.92 11.18 -29.32
CA GLU A 2 -12.08 11.34 -28.42
C GLU A 2 -12.41 10.07 -27.63
N ARG A 3 -12.50 8.91 -28.29
CA ARG A 3 -12.75 7.61 -27.63
C ARG A 3 -11.70 7.24 -26.57
N LEU A 4 -10.43 7.56 -26.80
CA LEU A 4 -9.37 7.33 -25.82
C LEU A 4 -9.59 8.19 -24.57
N ASN A 5 -10.00 9.45 -24.74
CA ASN A 5 -10.28 10.35 -23.61
C ASN A 5 -11.48 9.85 -22.79
N GLU A 6 -12.52 9.34 -23.44
CA GLU A 6 -13.67 8.73 -22.77
C GLU A 6 -13.25 7.52 -21.93
N ILE A 7 -12.50 6.59 -22.52
CA ILE A 7 -12.03 5.38 -21.82
C ILE A 7 -11.15 5.75 -20.62
N LEU A 8 -10.24 6.71 -20.79
CA LEU A 8 -9.40 7.20 -19.68
C LEU A 8 -10.24 7.82 -18.56
N TYR A 9 -11.31 8.54 -18.91
CA TYR A 9 -12.24 9.12 -17.93
C TYR A 9 -13.04 8.04 -17.20
N GLU A 10 -13.60 7.07 -17.92
CA GLU A 10 -14.35 5.93 -17.36
C GLU A 10 -13.47 5.06 -16.44
N LEU A 11 -12.18 4.92 -16.77
CA LEU A 11 -11.18 4.23 -15.94
C LEU A 11 -10.64 5.07 -14.77
N GLY A 12 -11.05 6.32 -14.63
CA GLY A 12 -10.53 7.23 -13.60
C GLY A 12 -9.03 7.57 -13.74
N ILE A 13 -8.48 7.47 -14.95
CA ILE A 13 -7.08 7.78 -15.26
C ILE A 13 -6.97 9.26 -15.59
N THR A 14 -6.60 10.06 -14.59
CA THR A 14 -6.37 11.51 -14.78
C THR A 14 -5.15 11.78 -15.65
N LYS A 15 -5.08 12.98 -16.25
CA LYS A 15 -3.88 13.43 -17.00
C LYS A 15 -2.60 13.35 -16.16
N VAL A 16 -2.71 13.57 -14.85
CA VAL A 16 -1.61 13.41 -13.89
C VAL A 16 -1.20 11.96 -13.75
N LYS A 17 -2.17 11.03 -13.62
CA LYS A 17 -1.91 9.59 -13.52
C LYS A 17 -1.32 9.05 -14.82
N LEU A 18 -1.86 9.48 -15.96
CA LEU A 18 -1.37 9.15 -17.30
C LEU A 18 0.07 9.63 -17.54
N ALA A 19 0.40 10.86 -17.12
CA ALA A 19 1.76 11.39 -17.20
C ALA A 19 2.77 10.49 -16.46
N LYS A 20 2.40 9.99 -15.28
CA LYS A 20 3.23 9.08 -14.50
C LYS A 20 3.34 7.69 -15.14
N ILE A 21 2.24 7.13 -15.66
CA ILE A 21 2.24 5.83 -16.37
C ILE A 21 3.16 5.87 -17.60
N LEU A 22 3.14 6.98 -18.34
CA LEU A 22 3.92 7.15 -19.56
C LEU A 22 5.35 7.68 -19.31
N GLY A 23 5.66 8.08 -18.08
CA GLY A 23 6.97 8.63 -17.72
C GLY A 23 7.30 9.94 -18.43
N VAL A 24 6.33 10.85 -18.57
CA VAL A 24 6.49 12.15 -19.25
C VAL A 24 5.95 13.30 -18.42
N SER A 25 6.30 14.54 -18.78
CA SER A 25 5.74 15.72 -18.13
C SER A 25 4.26 15.88 -18.45
N ARG A 26 3.53 16.57 -17.56
CA ARG A 26 2.09 16.85 -17.78
C ARG A 26 1.87 17.61 -19.09
N GLN A 27 2.75 18.56 -19.43
CA GLN A 27 2.68 19.32 -20.68
C GLN A 27 2.72 18.41 -21.91
N MET A 28 3.56 17.36 -21.88
CA MET A 28 3.62 16.39 -22.98
C MET A 28 2.32 15.60 -23.13
N ILE A 29 1.61 15.31 -22.02
CA ILE A 29 0.29 14.67 -22.10
C ILE A 29 -0.73 15.57 -22.79
N TYR A 30 -0.75 16.87 -22.50
CA TYR A 30 -1.63 17.79 -23.23
C TYR A 30 -1.30 17.80 -24.72
N ASN A 31 -0.01 17.93 -25.07
CA ASN A 31 0.44 17.91 -26.46
C ASN A 31 0.06 16.60 -27.18
N TYR A 32 0.16 15.45 -26.50
CA TYR A 32 -0.18 14.14 -27.06
C TYR A 32 -1.69 13.95 -27.24
N LEU A 33 -2.49 14.44 -26.30
CA LEU A 33 -3.95 14.33 -26.35
C LEU A 33 -4.59 15.31 -27.36
N GLU A 34 -3.86 16.35 -27.76
CA GLU A 34 -4.24 17.27 -28.84
C GLU A 34 -3.96 16.73 -30.26
N LEU A 35 -3.18 15.65 -30.38
CA LEU A 35 -2.98 14.98 -31.67
C LEU A 35 -4.28 14.27 -32.08
N ASP A 36 -4.51 14.09 -33.38
CA ASP A 36 -5.73 13.45 -33.88
C ASP A 36 -5.72 11.92 -33.75
N ASP A 37 -4.52 11.32 -33.70
CA ASP A 37 -4.31 9.88 -33.78
C ASP A 37 -3.18 9.43 -32.82
N LEU A 38 -3.41 8.31 -32.14
CA LEU A 38 -2.46 7.62 -31.29
C LEU A 38 -1.21 7.14 -32.04
N ASN A 39 -1.31 6.92 -33.36
CA ASN A 39 -0.16 6.62 -34.22
C ASN A 39 0.86 7.76 -34.29
N LYS A 40 0.46 9.00 -33.98
CA LYS A 40 1.34 10.17 -33.95
C LYS A 40 2.14 10.28 -32.63
N TRP A 41 1.85 9.42 -31.64
CA TRP A 41 2.60 9.39 -30.39
C TRP A 41 3.98 8.75 -30.58
N PRO A 42 4.96 9.07 -29.70
CA PRO A 42 6.22 8.34 -29.68
C PRO A 42 5.98 6.84 -29.48
N LYS A 43 6.75 6.03 -30.20
CA LYS A 43 6.53 4.58 -30.33
C LYS A 43 6.48 3.87 -28.99
N ASP A 44 7.34 4.23 -28.05
CA ASP A 44 7.38 3.69 -26.69
C ASP A 44 6.12 4.05 -25.88
N LYS A 45 5.64 5.30 -25.99
CA LYS A 45 4.43 5.77 -25.28
C LYS A 45 3.17 5.13 -25.84
N LYS A 46 3.10 4.98 -27.16
CA LYS A 46 2.04 4.23 -27.84
C LYS A 46 1.99 2.77 -27.36
N VAL A 47 3.12 2.09 -27.26
CA VAL A 47 3.15 0.70 -26.77
C VAL A 47 2.68 0.61 -25.31
N LEU A 48 3.08 1.56 -24.45
CA LEU A 48 2.65 1.58 -23.05
C LEU A 48 1.15 1.76 -22.88
N ILE A 49 0.52 2.66 -23.66
CA ILE A 49 -0.92 2.89 -23.56
C ILE A 49 -1.74 1.72 -24.13
N LEU A 50 -1.26 1.09 -25.22
CA LEU A 50 -1.91 -0.10 -25.78
C LEU A 50 -1.85 -1.28 -24.80
N ASN A 51 -0.71 -1.50 -24.14
CA ASN A 51 -0.56 -2.53 -23.11
C ASN A 51 -1.47 -2.26 -21.89
N LEU A 52 -1.53 -1.01 -21.43
CA LEU A 52 -2.39 -0.59 -20.34
C LEU A 52 -3.86 -0.94 -20.62
N LEU A 53 -4.32 -0.62 -21.83
CA LEU A 53 -5.69 -0.86 -22.28
C LEU A 53 -5.94 -2.29 -22.79
N ASP A 54 -4.92 -3.13 -22.82
CA ASP A 54 -4.98 -4.53 -23.27
C ASP A 54 -5.40 -4.72 -24.74
N ILE A 55 -4.97 -3.82 -25.62
CA ILE A 55 -5.27 -3.83 -27.06
C ILE A 55 -3.98 -3.91 -27.89
N LYS A 56 -4.08 -4.46 -29.11
CA LYS A 56 -2.91 -4.63 -30.00
C LYS A 56 -2.71 -3.47 -30.95
N SER A 57 -3.79 -2.76 -31.27
CA SER A 57 -3.79 -1.65 -32.21
C SER A 57 -4.73 -0.52 -31.78
N PRO A 58 -4.50 0.73 -32.20
CA PRO A 58 -5.42 1.84 -31.91
C PRO A 58 -6.84 1.64 -32.45
N ASP A 59 -7.02 0.80 -33.46
CA ASP A 59 -8.33 0.54 -34.08
C ASP A 59 -9.28 -0.21 -33.13
N GLU A 60 -8.72 -1.01 -32.21
CA GLU A 60 -9.45 -1.77 -31.18
C GLU A 60 -9.98 -0.88 -30.04
N LEU A 61 -9.68 0.43 -30.02
CA LEU A 61 -10.19 1.36 -29.00
C LEU A 61 -11.72 1.41 -28.97
N ASN A 62 -12.37 1.23 -30.12
CA ASN A 62 -13.84 1.27 -30.21
C ASN A 62 -14.50 0.01 -29.63
N ASP A 63 -13.75 -1.09 -29.53
CA ASP A 63 -14.25 -2.39 -29.05
C ASP A 63 -14.18 -2.51 -27.52
N ILE A 64 -13.47 -1.58 -26.86
CA ILE A 64 -13.36 -1.55 -25.40
C ILE A 64 -14.72 -1.19 -24.79
N LYS A 65 -15.24 -2.10 -23.98
CA LYS A 65 -16.35 -1.85 -23.04
C LYS A 65 -15.77 -1.72 -21.64
N VAL A 66 -15.97 -0.57 -21.03
CA VAL A 66 -15.51 -0.31 -19.67
C VAL A 66 -16.58 -0.79 -18.68
N ASP A 67 -16.45 -2.04 -18.25
CA ASP A 67 -17.23 -2.62 -17.16
C ASP A 67 -16.39 -2.73 -15.88
N THR A 68 -17.03 -3.17 -14.79
CA THR A 68 -16.37 -3.30 -13.47
C THR A 68 -15.14 -4.21 -13.52
N ASP A 69 -15.19 -5.32 -14.26
CA ASP A 69 -14.08 -6.28 -14.36
C ASP A 69 -12.90 -5.68 -15.14
N TYR A 70 -13.19 -4.94 -16.21
CA TYR A 70 -12.19 -4.23 -17.00
C TYR A 70 -11.53 -3.11 -16.19
N ILE A 71 -12.30 -2.32 -15.42
CA ILE A 71 -11.76 -1.30 -14.51
C ILE A 71 -10.80 -1.94 -13.50
N MET A 72 -11.20 -3.03 -12.84
CA MET A 72 -10.37 -3.73 -11.87
C MET A 72 -9.09 -4.31 -12.51
N LYS A 73 -9.18 -4.84 -13.73
CA LYS A 73 -8.03 -5.36 -14.47
C LYS A 73 -7.03 -4.26 -14.82
N VAL A 74 -7.50 -3.12 -15.33
CA VAL A 74 -6.63 -1.98 -15.65
C VAL A 74 -6.04 -1.37 -14.37
N GLU A 75 -6.80 -1.29 -13.28
CA GLU A 75 -6.30 -0.79 -12.00
C GLU A 75 -5.21 -1.72 -11.41
N SER A 76 -5.38 -3.04 -11.52
CA SER A 76 -4.34 -4.01 -11.15
C SER A 76 -3.07 -3.82 -12.00
N LYS A 77 -3.20 -3.65 -13.33
CA LYS A 77 -2.08 -3.36 -14.24
C LYS A 77 -1.38 -2.04 -13.90
N ILE A 78 -2.15 -1.02 -13.53
CA ILE A 78 -1.63 0.27 -13.08
C ILE A 78 -0.81 0.07 -11.81
N ASN A 79 -1.34 -0.69 -10.85
CA ASN A 79 -0.66 -0.96 -9.59
C ASN A 79 0.62 -1.76 -9.81
N THR A 80 0.65 -2.75 -10.70
CA THR A 80 1.90 -3.43 -11.10
C THR A 80 2.85 -2.47 -11.82
N LEU A 81 2.40 -1.67 -12.78
CA LEU A 81 3.25 -0.68 -13.46
C LEU A 81 3.84 0.36 -12.50
N PHE A 82 3.13 0.75 -11.44
CA PHE A 82 3.62 1.67 -10.41
C PHE A 82 4.49 0.99 -9.35
N VAL A 83 4.29 -0.30 -9.10
CA VAL A 83 5.19 -1.14 -8.29
C VAL A 83 6.49 -1.42 -9.07
N ASP A 84 6.42 -1.61 -10.38
CA ASP A 84 7.55 -1.88 -11.26
C ASP A 84 8.37 -0.61 -11.58
N ASN A 85 7.72 0.54 -11.84
CA ASN A 85 8.43 1.79 -12.15
C ASN A 85 9.03 2.51 -10.92
N ASN A 86 8.61 2.19 -9.69
CA ASN A 86 9.19 2.79 -8.48
C ASN A 86 10.09 1.84 -7.67
N LYS A 87 10.31 0.58 -8.09
CA LYS A 87 11.19 -0.33 -7.31
C LYS A 87 12.18 -1.19 -8.09
N LEU A 88 12.16 -1.26 -9.43
CA LEU A 88 13.08 -2.17 -10.14
C LEU A 88 14.24 -1.49 -10.89
N ASN A 89 14.19 -0.18 -11.19
CA ASN A 89 15.31 0.51 -11.88
C ASN A 89 16.01 1.58 -11.05
N HIS A 90 15.70 1.69 -9.76
CA HIS A 90 16.54 2.43 -8.82
C HIS A 90 16.51 1.70 -7.48
N ILE A 91 17.24 0.59 -7.38
CA ILE A 91 17.96 0.37 -6.12
C ILE A 91 18.87 1.60 -6.05
N PRO A 92 18.67 2.53 -5.11
CA PRO A 92 19.61 3.62 -4.97
C PRO A 92 20.98 2.98 -4.77
N THR A 93 22.00 3.45 -5.48
CA THR A 93 23.38 3.06 -5.14
C THR A 93 23.54 3.17 -3.63
N ASN A 94 24.28 2.25 -2.99
CA ASN A 94 24.36 2.13 -1.53
C ASN A 94 24.41 3.50 -0.82
N ASP A 95 25.16 4.47 -1.36
CA ASP A 95 25.27 5.82 -0.80
C ASP A 95 23.96 6.64 -0.76
N ALA A 96 23.05 6.50 -1.73
CA ALA A 96 21.78 7.22 -1.76
C ALA A 96 20.70 6.55 -0.89
N LEU A 97 20.69 5.22 -0.81
CA LEU A 97 19.73 4.46 0.03
C LEU A 97 20.00 4.73 1.52
N PHE A 98 21.27 4.92 1.85
CA PHE A 98 21.74 5.16 3.19
C PHE A 98 22.05 6.65 3.48
N ALA A 99 21.71 7.56 2.57
CA ALA A 99 21.93 8.99 2.77
C ALA A 99 21.20 9.49 4.02
N GLY A 100 21.88 10.27 4.88
CA GLY A 100 21.31 10.79 6.13
C GLY A 100 21.20 9.76 7.28
N ILE A 101 21.59 8.50 7.07
CA ILE A 101 21.54 7.44 8.09
C ILE A 101 22.86 7.38 8.87
N GLY A 102 22.79 7.23 10.19
CA GLY A 102 23.96 7.08 11.06
C GLY A 102 24.70 5.75 10.84
N LYS A 103 26.00 5.71 11.17
CA LYS A 103 26.86 4.55 10.86
C LYS A 103 26.31 3.21 11.40
N LYS A 104 25.88 3.17 12.67
CA LYS A 104 25.33 1.96 13.29
C LYS A 104 24.01 1.52 12.63
N GLN A 105 23.16 2.47 12.25
CA GLN A 105 21.90 2.19 11.55
C GLN A 105 22.15 1.70 10.12
N LYS A 106 23.19 2.20 9.43
CA LYS A 106 23.60 1.71 8.11
C LYS A 106 24.08 0.26 8.17
N GLU A 107 24.91 -0.06 9.16
CA GLU A 107 25.44 -1.41 9.37
C GLU A 107 24.29 -2.41 9.54
N ILE A 108 23.39 -2.18 10.50
CA ILE A 108 22.27 -3.10 10.75
C ILE A 108 21.33 -3.22 9.55
N MET A 109 21.06 -2.14 8.80
CA MET A 109 20.23 -2.21 7.61
C MET A 109 20.89 -3.03 6.49
N THR A 110 22.21 -2.89 6.33
CA THR A 110 22.97 -3.66 5.33
C THR A 110 22.93 -5.15 5.67
N ASP A 111 23.13 -5.50 6.94
CA ASP A 111 23.09 -6.89 7.41
C ASP A 111 21.70 -7.51 7.23
N ILE A 112 20.64 -6.75 7.55
CA ILE A 112 19.26 -7.19 7.33
C ILE A 112 19.00 -7.46 5.84
N ILE A 113 19.40 -6.54 4.95
CA ILE A 113 19.20 -6.71 3.51
C ILE A 113 19.95 -7.95 2.99
N ALA A 114 21.20 -8.14 3.42
CA ALA A 114 21.98 -9.31 3.06
C ALA A 114 21.30 -10.61 3.54
N PHE A 115 20.88 -10.65 4.82
CA PHE A 115 20.17 -11.80 5.38
C PHE A 115 18.86 -12.11 4.65
N MET A 116 18.07 -11.09 4.29
CA MET A 116 16.84 -11.27 3.51
C MET A 116 17.16 -11.85 2.12
N ARG A 117 18.17 -11.29 1.44
CA ARG A 117 18.55 -11.70 0.09
C ARG A 117 18.98 -13.17 0.03
N GLU A 118 19.75 -13.63 1.02
CA GLU A 118 20.19 -15.03 1.13
C GLU A 118 19.03 -16.03 1.29
N LYS A 119 17.82 -15.58 1.62
CA LYS A 119 16.65 -16.47 1.71
C LYS A 119 15.89 -16.61 0.40
N PHE A 120 16.13 -15.73 -0.56
CA PHE A 120 15.45 -15.74 -1.87
C PHE A 120 16.28 -16.48 -2.94
N ASP A 121 16.65 -17.72 -2.65
CA ASP A 121 17.45 -18.56 -3.57
C ASP A 121 16.59 -19.30 -4.62
N ASP A 122 15.29 -19.49 -4.37
CA ASP A 122 14.32 -20.12 -5.29
C ASP A 122 13.15 -19.17 -5.59
N ASN A 123 12.97 -18.84 -6.88
CA ASN A 123 11.94 -17.92 -7.36
C ASN A 123 10.50 -18.42 -7.16
N ASN A 124 10.30 -19.70 -6.81
CA ASN A 124 8.97 -20.28 -6.61
C ASN A 124 8.62 -20.53 -5.13
N ASP A 125 9.47 -20.15 -4.17
CA ASP A 125 9.19 -20.34 -2.75
C ASP A 125 8.19 -19.29 -2.22
N MET A 126 6.90 -19.63 -2.35
CA MET A 126 5.81 -18.82 -1.81
C MET A 126 5.78 -18.79 -0.27
N VAL A 127 6.39 -19.74 0.44
CA VAL A 127 6.44 -19.73 1.90
C VAL A 127 7.40 -18.65 2.38
N THR A 128 8.61 -18.62 1.80
CA THR A 128 9.59 -17.58 2.09
C THR A 128 9.06 -16.20 1.69
N TYR A 129 8.45 -16.09 0.50
CA TYR A 129 7.79 -14.86 0.07
C TYR A 129 6.74 -14.36 1.08
N ASN A 130 5.80 -15.22 1.49
CA ASN A 130 4.75 -14.83 2.43
C ASN A 130 5.31 -14.45 3.81
N SER A 131 6.39 -15.12 4.25
CA SER A 131 7.06 -14.79 5.52
C SER A 131 7.61 -13.36 5.51
N PHE A 132 8.29 -12.96 4.43
CA PHE A 132 8.81 -11.60 4.27
C PHE A 132 7.71 -10.57 3.99
N LEU A 133 6.62 -10.95 3.31
CA LEU A 133 5.44 -10.10 3.15
C LEU A 133 4.82 -9.76 4.51
N TYR A 134 4.68 -10.75 5.39
CA TYR A 134 4.17 -10.52 6.75
C TYR A 134 5.13 -9.70 7.59
N LEU A 135 6.45 -9.90 7.46
CA LEU A 135 7.45 -9.03 8.10
C LEU A 135 7.34 -7.58 7.60
N TYR A 136 7.12 -7.38 6.30
CA TYR A 136 6.90 -6.04 5.74
C TYR A 136 5.65 -5.37 6.35
N HIS A 137 4.52 -6.08 6.39
CA HIS A 137 3.30 -5.56 7.04
C HIS A 137 3.50 -5.28 8.53
N PHE A 138 4.28 -6.12 9.21
CA PHE A 138 4.66 -5.91 10.62
C PHE A 138 5.43 -4.60 10.79
N LEU A 139 6.46 -4.36 9.97
CA LEU A 139 7.26 -3.13 10.03
C LEU A 139 6.41 -1.87 9.76
N GLN A 140 5.47 -1.94 8.82
CA GLN A 140 4.53 -0.84 8.57
C GLN A 140 3.62 -0.56 9.77
N THR A 141 3.16 -1.62 10.44
CA THR A 141 2.22 -1.53 11.57
C THR A 141 2.92 -1.13 12.88
N MET A 142 4.22 -1.43 13.02
CA MET A 142 5.01 -1.15 14.21
C MET A 142 5.10 0.35 14.56
N GLN A 143 4.86 1.24 13.59
CA GLN A 143 4.81 2.68 13.83
C GLN A 143 3.53 3.12 14.56
N VAL A 144 2.46 2.34 14.45
CA VAL A 144 1.14 2.69 14.99
C VAL A 144 0.71 1.77 16.15
N SER A 145 1.37 0.64 16.34
CA SER A 145 1.11 -0.33 17.42
C SER A 145 2.40 -0.58 18.20
N PRO A 146 2.58 0.06 19.38
CA PRO A 146 3.80 -0.07 20.17
C PRO A 146 4.05 -1.51 20.67
N GLU A 147 3.01 -2.31 20.81
CA GLU A 147 3.07 -3.71 21.26
C GLU A 147 3.92 -4.59 20.34
N LEU A 148 3.98 -4.25 19.05
CA LEU A 148 4.85 -4.94 18.09
C LEU A 148 6.34 -4.75 18.44
N LYS A 149 6.73 -3.60 19.03
CA LYS A 149 8.09 -3.38 19.52
C LYS A 149 8.38 -4.25 20.75
N TYR A 150 7.41 -4.40 21.64
CA TYR A 150 7.53 -5.28 22.81
C TYR A 150 7.67 -6.75 22.38
N MET A 151 6.98 -7.15 21.30
CA MET A 151 7.16 -8.48 20.70
C MET A 151 8.58 -8.69 20.15
N LEU A 152 9.18 -7.69 19.51
CA LEU A 152 10.57 -7.77 19.07
C LEU A 152 11.53 -7.93 20.25
N ALA A 153 11.34 -7.15 21.32
CA ALA A 153 12.15 -7.26 22.54
C ALA A 153 12.02 -8.66 23.16
N TYR A 154 10.80 -9.18 23.28
CA TYR A 154 10.54 -10.55 23.75
C TYR A 154 11.32 -11.58 22.94
N VAL A 155 11.21 -11.54 21.60
CA VAL A 155 11.88 -12.51 20.72
C VAL A 155 13.40 -12.40 20.85
N SER A 156 13.94 -11.18 20.91
CA SER A 156 15.38 -10.95 21.07
C SER A 156 15.91 -11.51 22.40
N LYS A 157 15.16 -11.32 23.51
CA LYS A 157 15.50 -11.88 24.82
C LYS A 157 15.37 -13.41 24.85
N ALA A 158 14.27 -13.95 24.32
CA ALA A 158 14.03 -15.39 24.27
C ALA A 158 15.08 -16.14 23.42
N ALA A 159 15.62 -15.49 22.39
CA ALA A 159 16.72 -16.01 21.57
C ALA A 159 18.11 -15.80 22.20
N GLY A 160 18.22 -15.06 23.32
CA GLY A 160 19.47 -14.82 24.03
C GLY A 160 20.34 -13.68 23.48
N PHE A 161 19.84 -12.89 22.52
CA PHE A 161 20.56 -11.73 21.97
C PHE A 161 20.53 -10.51 22.90
N THR A 162 19.51 -10.39 23.74
CA THR A 162 19.30 -9.28 24.66
C THR A 162 19.22 -9.77 26.11
N LYS A 163 19.73 -8.99 27.07
CA LYS A 163 19.66 -9.34 28.49
C LYS A 163 18.21 -9.33 28.98
N ALA A 164 17.87 -10.27 29.87
CA ALA A 164 16.49 -10.46 30.34
C ALA A 164 15.87 -9.20 30.97
N LYS A 165 16.65 -8.42 31.72
CA LYS A 165 16.19 -7.20 32.43
C LYS A 165 16.45 -5.90 31.67
N GLU A 166 16.69 -5.97 30.37
CA GLU A 166 16.87 -4.78 29.54
C GLU A 166 15.52 -4.32 28.98
N PHE A 167 15.15 -3.08 29.31
CA PHE A 167 13.93 -2.42 28.84
C PHE A 167 14.34 -1.15 28.10
N VAL A 168 14.06 -1.11 26.79
CA VAL A 168 14.44 0.00 25.90
C VAL A 168 13.22 0.82 25.50
N PHE A 169 12.02 0.29 25.73
CA PHE A 169 10.75 0.96 25.51
C PHE A 169 10.09 1.31 26.86
N ASP A 170 8.77 1.46 26.90
CA ASP A 170 8.04 1.62 28.16
C ASP A 170 8.21 0.36 29.02
N GLU A 171 8.84 0.49 30.19
CA GLU A 171 9.23 -0.64 31.02
C GLU A 171 8.02 -1.42 31.53
N ASP A 172 6.97 -0.72 31.98
CA ASP A 172 5.78 -1.34 32.54
C ASP A 172 4.97 -2.07 31.46
N GLU A 173 4.72 -1.41 30.32
CA GLU A 173 3.99 -2.03 29.21
C GLU A 173 4.79 -3.18 28.59
N GLN A 174 6.11 -3.01 28.41
CA GLN A 174 6.99 -4.05 27.88
C GLN A 174 7.02 -5.26 28.82
N PHE A 175 7.14 -5.04 30.14
CA PHE A 175 7.11 -6.12 31.14
C PHE A 175 5.80 -6.89 31.10
N VAL A 176 4.65 -6.19 31.06
CA VAL A 176 3.33 -6.81 31.00
C VAL A 176 3.20 -7.63 29.71
N PHE A 177 3.56 -7.06 28.57
CA PHE A 177 3.46 -7.75 27.28
C PHE A 177 4.36 -8.98 27.21
N GLU A 178 5.63 -8.87 27.61
CA GLU A 178 6.58 -9.99 27.64
C GLU A 178 6.08 -11.14 28.53
N SER A 179 5.48 -10.82 29.68
CA SER A 179 4.91 -11.80 30.61
C SER A 179 3.70 -12.54 30.02
N ILE A 180 2.81 -11.82 29.32
CA ILE A 180 1.66 -12.40 28.62
C ILE A 180 2.14 -13.30 27.48
N MET A 181 3.10 -12.83 26.68
CA MET A 181 3.67 -13.60 25.57
C MET A 181 4.37 -14.86 26.03
N PHE A 182 5.16 -14.80 27.12
CA PHE A 182 5.78 -15.98 27.71
C PHE A 182 4.74 -17.02 28.12
N SER A 183 3.66 -16.58 28.77
CA SER A 183 2.55 -17.44 29.18
C SER A 183 1.85 -18.08 27.97
N ALA A 184 1.57 -17.29 26.93
CA ALA A 184 0.96 -17.78 25.69
C ALA A 184 1.85 -18.81 24.97
N MET A 185 3.16 -18.55 24.87
CA MET A 185 4.11 -19.48 24.26
C MET A 185 4.25 -20.77 25.07
N THR A 186 4.28 -20.69 26.40
CA THR A 186 4.29 -21.86 27.29
C THR A 186 3.04 -22.72 27.08
N LEU A 187 1.86 -22.09 26.96
CA LEU A 187 0.61 -22.80 26.66
C LEU A 187 0.63 -23.46 25.28
N TYR A 188 1.18 -22.78 24.27
CA TYR A 188 1.32 -23.33 22.92
C TYR A 188 2.24 -24.55 22.89
N ILE A 189 3.43 -24.45 23.49
CA ILE A 189 4.43 -25.52 23.55
C ILE A 189 3.94 -26.70 24.42
N GLY A 190 3.30 -26.40 25.56
CA GLY A 190 2.83 -27.39 26.52
C GLY A 190 1.57 -28.17 26.10
N GLY A 191 0.85 -27.73 25.06
CA GLY A 191 -0.24 -28.49 24.44
C GLY A 191 -1.51 -28.69 25.28
N GLY A 192 -1.69 -27.95 26.37
CA GLY A 192 -2.76 -28.19 27.37
C GLY A 192 -4.16 -27.65 27.03
N THR A 193 -4.37 -27.03 25.87
CA THR A 193 -5.65 -26.35 25.55
C THR A 193 -6.55 -27.21 24.66
N SER A 194 -7.84 -27.30 24.98
CA SER A 194 -8.80 -28.08 24.18
C SER A 194 -8.98 -27.51 22.77
N LYS A 195 -9.01 -28.39 21.76
CA LYS A 195 -9.24 -28.00 20.35
C LYS A 195 -10.54 -27.20 20.17
N SER A 196 -11.58 -27.52 20.95
CA SER A 196 -12.87 -26.81 20.92
C SER A 196 -12.74 -25.35 21.35
N LYS A 197 -12.01 -25.07 22.45
CA LYS A 197 -11.77 -23.70 22.92
C LYS A 197 -10.91 -22.90 21.95
N LEU A 198 -9.89 -23.54 21.35
CA LEU A 198 -9.07 -22.91 20.30
C LEU A 198 -9.90 -22.55 19.06
N ALA A 199 -10.79 -23.44 18.62
CA ALA A 199 -11.67 -23.18 17.48
C ALA A 199 -12.62 -22.00 17.74
N GLU A 200 -13.19 -21.90 18.95
CA GLU A 200 -14.03 -20.77 19.32
C GLU A 200 -13.25 -19.44 19.37
N SER A 201 -12.07 -19.45 19.99
CA SER A 201 -11.18 -18.29 20.04
C SER A 201 -10.80 -17.83 18.62
N HIS A 202 -10.47 -18.77 17.73
CA HIS A 202 -10.14 -18.48 16.33
C HIS A 202 -11.34 -17.87 15.58
N ARG A 203 -12.57 -18.35 15.79
CA ARG A 203 -13.77 -17.74 15.20
C ARG A 203 -13.96 -16.29 15.63
N ARG A 204 -13.74 -15.98 16.91
CA ARG A 204 -13.80 -14.61 17.42
C ARG A 204 -12.74 -13.72 16.77
N PHE A 205 -11.53 -14.25 16.58
CA PHE A 205 -10.44 -13.57 15.88
C PHE A 205 -10.80 -13.24 14.42
N VAL A 206 -11.32 -14.23 13.67
CA VAL A 206 -11.77 -14.03 12.28
C VAL A 206 -12.84 -12.94 12.20
N LYS A 207 -13.86 -13.01 13.08
CA LYS A 207 -14.93 -12.00 13.13
C LYS A 207 -14.39 -10.58 13.36
N GLN A 208 -13.41 -10.43 14.26
CA GLN A 208 -12.78 -9.13 14.51
C GLN A 208 -12.01 -8.61 13.30
N ILE A 209 -11.34 -9.48 12.53
CA ILE A 209 -10.65 -9.08 11.31
C ILE A 209 -11.65 -8.60 10.26
N GLU A 210 -12.74 -9.34 10.05
CA GLU A 210 -13.78 -8.99 9.09
C GLU A 210 -14.41 -7.64 9.44
N GLN A 211 -14.74 -7.43 10.71
CA GLN A 211 -15.25 -6.16 11.19
C GLN A 211 -14.25 -5.01 10.96
N LYS A 212 -12.96 -5.19 11.30
CA LYS A 212 -11.93 -4.16 11.02
C LYS A 212 -11.79 -3.86 9.53
N ARG A 213 -11.95 -4.85 8.66
CA ARG A 213 -11.92 -4.68 7.21
C ARG A 213 -13.12 -3.88 6.73
N GLU A 214 -14.31 -4.21 7.22
CA GLU A 214 -15.55 -3.48 6.94
C GLU A 214 -15.48 -2.03 7.42
N GLU A 215 -14.97 -1.78 8.63
CA GLU A 215 -14.79 -0.43 9.17
C GLU A 215 -13.81 0.40 8.32
N LYS A 216 -12.68 -0.18 7.90
CA LYS A 216 -11.74 0.50 6.97
C LYS A 216 -12.40 0.81 5.63
N MET A 217 -13.19 -0.13 5.10
CA MET A 217 -13.92 0.06 3.85
C MET A 217 -14.97 1.18 4.01
N SER A 218 -15.76 1.17 5.09
CA SER A 218 -16.75 2.21 5.41
C SER A 218 -16.10 3.58 5.54
N ARG A 219 -14.99 3.70 6.30
CA ARG A 219 -14.23 4.96 6.42
C ARG A 219 -13.73 5.47 5.08
N THR A 220 -13.28 4.57 4.20
CA THR A 220 -12.84 4.94 2.85
C THR A 220 -14.00 5.45 2.01
N LEU A 221 -15.16 4.80 2.08
CA LEU A 221 -16.39 5.24 1.41
C LEU A 221 -16.89 6.59 1.96
N GLU A 222 -16.86 6.78 3.27
CA GLU A 222 -17.22 8.04 3.93
C GLU A 222 -16.29 9.18 3.52
N LEU A 223 -14.98 8.95 3.49
CA LEU A 223 -13.99 9.94 3.03
C LEU A 223 -14.19 10.28 1.55
N ASN A 224 -14.47 9.28 0.71
CA ASN A 224 -14.76 9.50 -0.71
C ASN A 224 -16.08 10.27 -0.90
N SER A 225 -17.12 9.96 -0.12
CA SER A 225 -18.39 10.70 -0.13
C SER A 225 -18.19 12.15 0.31
N ALA A 226 -17.46 12.38 1.42
CA ALA A 226 -17.13 13.72 1.91
C ALA A 226 -16.30 14.51 0.89
N LYS A 227 -15.36 13.85 0.21
CA LYS A 227 -14.57 14.45 -0.88
C LYS A 227 -15.45 14.90 -2.04
N ILE A 228 -16.36 14.05 -2.53
CA ILE A 228 -17.27 14.40 -3.63
C ILE A 228 -18.17 15.57 -3.24
N GLN A 229 -18.68 15.56 -2.01
CA GLN A 229 -19.53 16.64 -1.50
C GLN A 229 -18.74 17.95 -1.32
N ALA A 230 -17.53 17.90 -0.78
CA ALA A 230 -16.65 19.06 -0.64
C ALA A 230 -16.34 19.70 -1.99
N LEU A 231 -15.98 18.88 -2.99
CA LEU A 231 -15.72 19.35 -4.35
C LEU A 231 -16.97 20.00 -4.97
N ARG A 232 -18.15 19.41 -4.77
CA ARG A 232 -19.43 19.97 -5.25
C ARG A 232 -19.77 21.30 -4.57
N GLU A 233 -19.65 21.38 -3.24
CA GLU A 233 -19.96 22.60 -2.46
C GLU A 233 -18.98 23.74 -2.78
N LEU A 234 -17.72 23.44 -3.11
CA LEU A 234 -16.70 24.42 -3.49
C LEU A 234 -16.66 24.70 -5.00
N GLY A 235 -17.45 24.01 -5.82
CA GLY A 235 -17.47 24.18 -7.28
C GLY A 235 -16.21 23.68 -7.99
N TYR A 236 -15.45 22.77 -7.38
CA TYR A 236 -14.24 22.18 -7.97
C TYR A 236 -14.52 20.81 -8.59
N ASN A 237 -13.86 20.52 -9.72
CA ASN A 237 -13.95 19.22 -10.37
C ASN A 237 -12.94 18.19 -9.81
N GLU A 238 -11.80 18.66 -9.30
CA GLU A 238 -10.75 17.80 -8.75
C GLU A 238 -9.90 18.50 -7.68
N ILE A 239 -9.16 17.71 -6.90
CA ILE A 239 -8.16 18.20 -5.95
C ILE A 239 -6.84 18.46 -6.69
N THR A 240 -6.32 19.66 -6.52
CA THR A 240 -5.04 20.17 -7.02
C THR A 240 -4.24 20.70 -5.84
N GLU A 241 -2.95 20.95 -6.02
CA GLU A 241 -2.09 21.54 -4.97
C GLU A 241 -2.59 22.91 -4.48
N LYS A 242 -3.37 23.64 -5.31
CA LYS A 242 -3.88 24.97 -5.00
C LYS A 242 -5.16 24.96 -4.15
N ASN A 243 -6.00 23.94 -4.30
CA ASN A 243 -7.28 23.83 -3.59
C ASN A 243 -7.30 22.69 -2.55
N ALA A 244 -6.22 21.91 -2.42
CA ALA A 244 -6.15 20.78 -1.50
C ALA A 244 -6.44 21.17 -0.05
N ALA A 245 -5.84 22.26 0.45
CA ALA A 245 -6.07 22.73 1.81
C ALA A 245 -7.55 23.06 2.06
N GLU A 246 -8.18 23.81 1.16
CA GLU A 246 -9.58 24.22 1.23
C GLU A 246 -10.54 23.01 1.12
N VAL A 247 -10.26 22.07 0.20
CA VAL A 247 -11.07 20.86 0.05
C VAL A 247 -10.95 19.97 1.28
N PHE A 248 -9.77 19.84 1.90
CA PHE A 248 -9.60 19.05 3.12
C PHE A 248 -10.28 19.69 4.34
N GLU A 249 -10.22 21.02 4.47
CA GLU A 249 -10.95 21.75 5.51
C GLU A 249 -12.47 21.58 5.34
N LYS A 250 -12.96 21.64 4.10
CA LYS A 250 -14.37 21.41 3.79
C LYS A 250 -14.81 19.96 4.05
N MET A 251 -13.95 18.99 3.75
CA MET A 251 -14.19 17.58 4.10
C MET A 251 -14.32 17.40 5.62
N ALA A 252 -13.46 18.04 6.41
CA ALA A 252 -13.53 18.00 7.87
C ALA A 252 -14.83 18.63 8.39
N GLU A 253 -15.24 19.77 7.84
CA GLU A 253 -16.52 20.42 8.16
C GLU A 253 -17.72 19.50 7.87
N ILE A 254 -17.77 18.88 6.68
CA ILE A 254 -18.83 17.95 6.27
C ILE A 254 -18.88 16.73 7.20
N GLN A 255 -17.72 16.21 7.60
CA GLN A 255 -17.64 15.11 8.56
C GLN A 255 -18.16 15.53 9.94
N SER A 256 -17.87 16.74 10.42
CA SER A 256 -18.42 17.23 11.69
C SER A 256 -19.93 17.42 11.68
N ARG A 257 -20.52 17.83 10.54
CA ARG A 257 -21.98 17.98 10.39
C ARG A 257 -22.71 16.63 10.54
N LYS A 258 -22.10 15.53 10.08
CA LYS A 258 -22.67 14.18 10.19
C LYS A 258 -22.62 13.60 11.61
N VAL A 259 -21.74 14.11 12.49
CA VAL A 259 -21.60 13.64 13.88
C VAL A 259 -22.57 14.36 14.83
N ALA A 260 -23.09 15.53 14.45
CA ALA A 260 -24.00 16.36 15.25
C ALA A 260 -25.49 16.03 15.06
N VAL A 261 -25.83 15.01 14.25
CA VAL A 261 -27.19 14.53 13.96
C VAL A 261 -27.30 13.08 14.41
#